data_AF-A0A925GBM2-F1
#
_entry.id   AF-A0A925GBM2-F1
#
_cell.length_a   1.000
_cell.length_b   1.000
_cell.length_c   1.000
_cell.angle_alpha   90.00
_cell.angle_beta   90.00
_cell.angle_gamma   90.00
#
_symmetry.space_group_name_H-M   'P 1'
#
loop_
_entity.id
_entity.type
_entity.pdbx_description
1 polymer ?
#
loop_
_entity_poly.entity_id
_entity_poly.type
_entity_poly.pdbx_seq_one_letter_code
_entity_poly.pdbx_strand_id
1 'polypeptide(L)' 'MDNKENIGQIDHDRINVNYELRYWSSKFGVTAENLKKAVEAAGMSAKEVEQI' A
#
# COMPACT_ATOMS: atom_id res chain seq x y z
N MET A 1 -31.36 -10.30 0.92
CA MET A 1 -30.91 -9.00 0.40
C MET A 1 -29.42 -8.96 0.62
N ASP A 2 -28.65 -9.39 -0.38
CA ASP A 2 -27.21 -9.28 -0.34
C ASP A 2 -26.86 -7.80 -0.30
N ASN A 3 -26.35 -7.36 0.84
CA ASN A 3 -25.91 -5.99 1.04
C ASN A 3 -24.70 -5.76 0.13
N LYS A 4 -24.96 -5.33 -1.12
CA LYS A 4 -23.97 -4.83 -2.09
C LYS A 4 -23.34 -3.50 -1.66
N GLU A 5 -23.39 -3.19 -0.37
CA GLU A 5 -22.70 -2.07 0.26
C GLU A 5 -21.39 -2.51 0.93
N ASN A 6 -21.10 -3.81 0.98
CA ASN A 6 -19.74 -4.32 1.23
C ASN A 6 -18.90 -4.36 -0.05
N ILE A 7 -19.07 -3.37 -0.94
CA ILE A 7 -17.98 -2.93 -1.82
C ILE A 7 -17.05 -2.05 -0.97
N GLY A 8 -16.68 -2.55 0.22
CA GLY A 8 -15.85 -1.85 1.17
C GLY A 8 -14.45 -1.79 0.59
N GLN A 9 -14.05 -0.60 0.15
CA GLN A 9 -12.71 -0.29 -0.31
C GLN A 9 -12.23 -1.25 -1.40
N ILE A 10 -12.48 -0.90 -2.66
CA ILE A 10 -11.68 -1.47 -3.75
C ILE A 10 -10.21 -1.33 -3.32
N ASP A 11 -9.49 -2.45 -3.30
CA ASP A 11 -8.07 -2.67 -2.97
C ASP A 11 -7.08 -1.82 -3.81
N HIS A 12 -7.47 -0.61 -4.24
CA HIS A 12 -6.63 0.34 -4.97
C HIS A 12 -5.46 0.86 -4.13
N ASP A 13 -5.52 0.70 -2.81
CA ASP A 13 -4.48 1.16 -1.88
C ASP A 13 -3.50 0.05 -1.50
N ARG A 14 -3.32 -1.02 -2.29
CA ARG A 14 -2.27 -2.00 -2.04
C ARG A 14 -0.98 -1.65 -2.76
N ILE A 15 0.12 -1.52 -2.01
CA ILE A 15 1.48 -1.37 -2.55
C ILE A 15 1.92 -2.72 -3.13
N ASN A 16 1.98 -2.81 -4.46
CA ASN A 16 2.67 -3.92 -5.08
C ASN A 16 4.18 -3.66 -5.13
N VAL A 17 4.89 -4.12 -4.10
CA VAL A 17 6.35 -4.03 -3.99
C VAL A 17 7.12 -4.72 -5.13
N ASN A 18 6.50 -5.56 -5.95
CA ASN A 18 7.20 -6.19 -7.08
C ASN A 18 7.23 -5.32 -8.34
N TYR A 19 6.22 -4.47 -8.57
CA TYR A 19 6.08 -3.70 -9.82
C TYR A 19 6.02 -2.18 -9.60
N GLU A 20 5.52 -1.72 -8.46
CA GLU A 20 5.22 -0.32 -8.20
C GLU A 20 6.18 0.33 -7.20
N LEU A 21 7.23 -0.39 -6.81
CA LEU A 21 8.14 0.04 -5.74
C LEU A 21 8.79 1.39 -6.05
N ARG A 22 9.10 1.68 -7.32
CA ARG A 22 9.59 2.99 -7.78
C ARG A 22 8.54 4.10 -7.70
N TYR A 23 7.28 3.79 -8.00
CA TYR A 23 6.19 4.76 -7.93
C TYR A 23 5.92 5.14 -6.47
N TRP A 24 5.76 4.13 -5.62
CA TRP A 24 5.51 4.34 -4.20
C TRP A 24 6.70 4.95 -3.48
N SER A 25 7.94 4.57 -3.83
CA SER A 25 9.13 5.19 -3.23
C SER A 25 9.21 6.68 -3.57
N SER A 26 8.85 7.06 -4.80
CA SER A 26 8.75 8.46 -5.20
C SER A 26 7.57 9.19 -4.54
N LYS A 27 6.43 8.52 -4.34
CA LYS A 27 5.24 9.10 -3.72
C LYS A 27 5.45 9.39 -2.24
N PHE A 28 6.12 8.49 -1.52
CA PHE A 28 6.48 8.67 -0.11
C PHE A 28 7.82 9.40 0.10
N GLY A 29 8.59 9.64 -0.97
CA GLY A 29 9.92 10.25 -0.88
C GLY A 29 10.96 9.41 -0.16
N VAL A 30 10.74 8.08 -0.08
CA VAL A 30 11.64 7.13 0.59
C VAL A 30 12.46 6.33 -0.43
N THR A 31 13.49 5.64 0.03
CA THR A 31 14.21 4.67 -0.81
C THR A 31 13.41 3.39 -0.99
N ALA A 32 13.70 2.66 -2.06
CA ALA A 32 13.12 1.36 -2.34
C ALA A 32 13.21 0.37 -1.15
N GLU A 33 14.37 0.33 -0.49
CA GLU A 33 14.60 -0.54 0.67
C GLU A 33 13.76 -0.11 1.88
N ASN A 34 13.65 1.19 2.14
CA ASN A 34 12.83 1.69 3.24
C ASN A 34 11.35 1.42 3.00
N LEU A 35 10.88 1.57 1.75
CA LEU A 35 9.53 1.22 1.37
C LEU A 35 9.25 -0.27 1.61
N LYS A 36 10.19 -1.14 1.23
CA LYS A 36 10.03 -2.59 1.41
C LYS A 36 9.92 -2.96 2.89
N LYS A 37 10.75 -2.37 3.75
CA LYS A 37 10.69 -2.56 5.20
C LYS A 37 9.38 -2.03 5.79
N ALA A 38 8.92 -0.87 5.33
CA ALA A 38 7.65 -0.31 5.76
C ALA A 38 6.47 -1.22 5.37
N VAL A 39 6.47 -1.75 4.15
CA VAL A 39 5.48 -2.75 3.69
C VAL A 39 5.58 -4.06 4.47
N GLU A 40 6.77 -4.51 4.85
CA GLU A 40 6.93 -5.69 5.71
C GLU A 40 6.39 -5.47 7.13
N ALA A 41 6.48 -4.25 7.65
CA ALA A 41 6.03 -3.89 9.00
C ALA A 41 4.52 -3.58 9.08
N ALA A 42 3.98 -2.81 8.12
CA ALA A 42 2.58 -2.37 8.07
C ALA A 42 1.69 -3.28 7.20
N GLY A 43 2.27 -4.18 6.41
CA GLY A 43 1.55 -4.95 5.41
C GLY A 43 1.48 -4.23 4.05
N MET A 44 0.86 -4.90 3.06
CA MET A 44 0.78 -4.39 1.68
C MET A 44 -0.13 -3.17 1.52
N SER A 45 -0.72 -2.63 2.59
CA SER A 45 -1.60 -1.47 2.52
C SER A 45 -0.78 -0.18 2.47
N ALA A 46 -0.92 0.58 1.39
CA ALA A 46 -0.30 1.88 1.20
C ALA A 46 -0.70 2.88 2.28
N LYS A 47 -1.97 2.79 2.70
CA LYS A 47 -2.50 3.62 3.76
C LYS A 47 -1.85 3.31 5.10
N GLU A 48 -1.58 2.03 5.39
CA GLU A 48 -0.88 1.67 6.63
C GLU A 48 0.59 2.08 6.56
N VAL A 49 1.23 1.95 5.40
CA VAL A 49 2.61 2.39 5.18
C VAL A 49 2.80 3.90 5.29
N GLU A 50 1.82 4.70 4.86
CA GLU A 50 1.82 6.16 5.03
C GLU A 50 1.69 6.59 6.50
N GLN A 51 1.16 5.72 7.36
CA GLN A 51 0.94 6.01 8.78
C GLN A 51 2.11 5.56 9.69
N ILE A 52 3.17 4.95 9.13
CA ILE A 52 4.41 4.63 9.84
C ILE A 52 5.30 5.87 9.92
#